data_AF-A0A7W1GPN3-F1
#
_entry.id   AF-A0A7W1GPN3-F1
#
_cell.length_a   1.000
_cell.length_b   1.000
_cell.length_c   1.000
_cell.angle_alpha   90.00
_cell.angle_beta   90.00
_cell.angle_gamma   90.00
#
_symmetry.space_group_name_H-M   'P 1'
#
loop_
_entity.id
_entity.type
_entity.pdbx_description
1 polymer ?
#
loop_
_entity_poly.entity_id
_entity_poly.type
_entity_poly.pdbx_seq_one_letter_code
_entity_poly.pdbx_strand_id
1 'polypeptide(L)'
;MSDGFAMSMAVRAPVERVWRALRDPAEIRRWHGWNEPGLDAEIQVIYVDHANESDDEPYTLVVDPMETFLLEPHEDETTLHLVRVPREQAGEWADHYDDITLGWVSFLHQLRFALESHPGEERRTLFWQGAGEPGDDLMAAGALPAPALGRWVTETPAGLCVDALVLGGLGSGLLVLASKRAESGGPSCQATLTTYGLDDDRWAEVRAKWTEWFRSAYPDAADPVE
;
A
#
# COMPACT_ATOMS: atom_id res chain seq x y z
N MET A 1 -29.12 1.88 -2.73
CA MET A 1 -28.08 2.24 -1.76
C MET A 1 -26.79 1.91 -2.48
N SER A 2 -25.86 2.86 -2.59
CA SER A 2 -24.57 2.58 -3.23
C SER A 2 -23.81 1.64 -2.31
N ASP A 3 -23.29 0.53 -2.83
CA ASP A 3 -22.41 -0.34 -2.06
C ASP A 3 -21.07 0.40 -1.88
N GLY A 4 -20.52 0.42 -0.67
CA GLY A 4 -19.24 1.05 -0.40
C GLY A 4 -18.07 0.34 -1.09
N PHE A 5 -16.86 0.86 -0.94
CA PHE A 5 -15.68 0.15 -1.45
C PHE A 5 -15.42 -1.10 -0.60
N ALA A 6 -15.28 -2.26 -1.25
CA ALA A 6 -14.83 -3.48 -0.61
C ALA A 6 -13.71 -4.11 -1.43
N MET A 7 -12.68 -4.61 -0.75
CA MET A 7 -11.60 -5.40 -1.33
C MET A 7 -11.42 -6.68 -0.54
N SER A 8 -11.02 -7.74 -1.23
CA SER A 8 -10.65 -9.01 -0.60
C SER A 8 -9.37 -9.52 -1.23
N MET A 9 -8.43 -9.98 -0.41
CA MET A 9 -7.20 -10.59 -0.88
C MET A 9 -6.82 -11.81 -0.04
N ALA A 10 -6.33 -12.82 -0.74
CA ALA A 10 -5.66 -13.97 -0.14
C ALA A 10 -4.26 -13.60 0.33
N VAL A 11 -3.96 -13.85 1.60
CA VAL A 11 -2.63 -13.67 2.21
C VAL A 11 -2.12 -15.03 2.66
N ARG A 12 -1.01 -15.50 2.10
CA ARG A 12 -0.39 -16.80 2.42
C ARG A 12 0.32 -16.79 3.77
N ALA A 13 -0.46 -16.58 4.82
CA ALA A 13 -0.06 -16.60 6.23
C ALA A 13 -1.25 -17.05 7.10
N PRO A 14 -0.98 -17.69 8.25
CA PRO A 14 -2.03 -18.06 9.20
C PRO A 14 -2.68 -16.81 9.83
N VAL A 15 -3.95 -16.93 10.21
CA VAL A 15 -4.78 -15.80 10.67
C VAL A 15 -4.18 -15.09 11.88
N GLU A 16 -3.51 -15.81 12.78
CA GLU A 16 -2.89 -15.21 13.97
C GLU A 16 -1.76 -14.24 13.59
N ARG A 17 -1.04 -14.54 12.49
CA ARG A 17 0.03 -13.68 11.98
C ARG A 17 -0.55 -12.43 11.34
N VAL A 18 -1.56 -12.58 10.48
CA VAL A 18 -2.24 -11.45 9.84
C VAL A 18 -2.90 -10.56 10.89
N TRP A 19 -3.57 -11.17 11.87
CA TRP A 19 -4.22 -10.47 12.97
C TRP A 19 -3.26 -9.69 13.85
N ARG A 20 -2.07 -10.23 14.10
CA ARG A 20 -1.02 -9.49 14.81
C ARG A 20 -0.49 -8.34 13.97
N ALA A 21 -0.29 -8.54 12.67
CA ALA A 21 0.21 -7.51 11.76
C ALA A 21 -0.73 -6.30 11.61
N LEU A 22 -2.01 -6.45 11.94
CA LEU A 22 -3.01 -5.36 11.96
C LEU A 22 -3.12 -4.64 13.30
N ARG A 23 -2.46 -5.12 14.37
CA ARG A 23 -2.64 -4.59 15.75
C ARG A 23 -1.36 -4.21 16.46
N ASP A 24 -0.26 -4.89 16.17
CA ASP A 24 1.04 -4.64 16.82
C ASP A 24 1.76 -3.51 16.07
N PRO A 25 1.97 -2.32 16.69
CA PRO A 25 2.59 -1.17 16.01
C PRO A 25 3.95 -1.49 15.39
N ALA A 26 4.72 -2.39 16.02
CA ALA A 26 6.02 -2.81 15.49
C ALA A 26 5.88 -3.66 14.23
N GLU A 27 4.82 -4.47 14.12
CA GLU A 27 4.53 -5.22 12.89
C GLU A 27 3.90 -4.31 11.82
N ILE A 28 3.06 -3.35 12.21
CA ILE A 28 2.45 -2.37 11.30
C ILE A 28 3.51 -1.53 10.60
N ARG A 29 4.54 -1.10 11.34
CA ARG A 29 5.72 -0.39 10.81
C ARG A 29 6.49 -1.18 9.74
N ARG A 30 6.22 -2.48 9.56
CA ARG A 30 6.85 -3.31 8.52
C ARG A 30 6.08 -3.36 7.21
N TRP A 31 4.83 -2.90 7.16
CA TRP A 31 4.07 -2.82 5.90
C TRP A 31 3.24 -1.54 5.63
N HIS A 32 2.77 -0.81 6.65
CA HIS A 32 1.92 0.38 6.45
C HIS A 32 2.69 1.60 5.95
N GLY A 33 2.14 2.34 4.98
CA GLY A 33 2.68 3.63 4.57
C GLY A 33 4.02 3.57 3.86
N TRP A 34 4.74 4.68 3.94
CA TRP A 34 6.16 4.81 3.65
C TRP A 34 6.85 5.40 4.88
N ASN A 35 8.16 5.25 4.96
CA ASN A 35 8.98 5.83 5.98
C ASN A 35 8.96 7.35 5.77
N GLU A 36 8.32 8.03 6.70
CA GLU A 36 8.37 9.47 6.84
C GLU A 36 8.42 9.80 8.35
N PRO A 37 8.85 11.01 8.75
CA PRO A 37 8.96 11.36 10.17
C PRO A 37 7.66 11.21 10.98
N GLY A 38 6.50 11.30 10.33
CA GLY A 38 5.17 11.20 10.96
C GLY A 38 4.61 9.78 11.10
N LEU A 39 5.25 8.77 10.51
CA LEU A 39 4.68 7.42 10.37
C LEU A 39 4.28 6.79 11.71
N ASP A 40 5.10 6.91 12.75
CA ASP A 40 4.78 6.29 14.05
C ASP A 40 3.55 6.93 14.71
N ALA A 41 3.39 8.24 14.55
CA ALA A 41 2.22 8.96 15.05
C ALA A 41 0.96 8.59 14.25
N GLU A 42 1.09 8.44 12.93
CA GLU A 42 -0.01 7.96 12.09
C GLU A 42 -0.46 6.54 12.49
N ILE A 43 0.49 5.62 12.67
CA ILE A 43 0.21 4.25 13.13
C ILE A 43 -0.51 4.27 14.48
N GLN A 44 -0.04 5.08 15.42
CA GLN A 44 -0.67 5.23 16.73
C GLN A 44 -2.13 5.69 16.61
N VAL A 45 -2.40 6.71 15.78
CA VAL A 45 -3.76 7.23 15.61
C VAL A 45 -4.68 6.17 14.98
N ILE A 46 -4.27 5.58 13.85
CA ILE A 46 -5.13 4.70 13.05
C ILE A 46 -5.34 3.34 13.73
N TYR A 47 -4.27 2.70 14.21
CA TYR A 47 -4.32 1.30 14.63
C TYR A 47 -4.34 1.09 16.14
N VAL A 48 -4.25 2.17 16.93
CA VAL A 48 -4.25 2.07 18.39
C VAL A 48 -5.31 2.97 19.01
N ASP A 49 -5.32 4.26 18.69
CA ASP A 49 -6.22 5.22 19.32
C ASP A 49 -7.66 5.08 18.79
N HIS A 50 -7.81 4.81 17.49
CA HIS A 50 -9.13 4.66 16.84
C HIS A 50 -9.56 3.21 16.63
N ALA A 51 -8.63 2.27 16.69
CA ALA A 51 -8.91 0.87 16.38
C ALA A 51 -9.63 0.16 17.52
N ASN A 52 -10.72 -0.54 17.18
CA ASN A 52 -11.50 -1.35 18.10
C ASN A 52 -11.74 -2.73 17.51
N GLU A 53 -11.50 -3.77 18.29
CA GLU A 53 -11.88 -5.14 17.95
C GLU A 53 -13.39 -5.29 18.13
N SER A 54 -14.04 -6.05 17.24
CA SER A 54 -15.46 -6.38 17.40
C SER A 54 -15.66 -7.34 18.57
N ASP A 55 -16.64 -7.04 19.43
CA ASP A 55 -17.06 -7.93 20.53
C ASP A 55 -17.84 -9.16 20.02
N ASP A 56 -18.50 -9.02 18.86
CA ASP A 56 -19.45 -10.01 18.32
C ASP A 56 -18.86 -10.89 17.22
N GLU A 57 -17.83 -10.41 16.52
CA GLU A 57 -17.24 -11.09 15.37
C GLU A 57 -15.72 -11.26 15.54
N PRO A 58 -15.21 -12.50 15.57
CA PRO A 58 -13.78 -12.73 15.72
C PRO A 58 -13.00 -12.25 14.49
N TYR A 59 -11.80 -11.71 14.72
CA TYR A 59 -10.92 -11.18 13.68
C TYR A 59 -11.51 -10.04 12.84
N THR A 60 -12.40 -9.26 13.46
CA THR A 60 -12.91 -8.01 12.90
C THR A 60 -12.29 -6.83 13.65
N LEU A 61 -11.61 -5.94 12.92
CA LEU A 61 -10.97 -4.73 13.45
C LEU A 61 -11.56 -3.50 12.75
N VAL A 62 -12.21 -2.63 13.52
CA VAL A 62 -12.71 -1.33 13.05
C VAL A 62 -11.62 -0.30 13.33
N VAL A 63 -10.90 0.17 12.31
CA VAL A 63 -9.79 1.15 12.46
C VAL A 63 -10.27 2.60 12.38
N ASP A 64 -11.41 2.82 11.74
CA ASP A 64 -12.14 4.07 11.69
C ASP A 64 -13.64 3.73 11.57
N PRO A 65 -14.60 4.56 12.03
CA PRO A 65 -16.03 4.30 11.82
C PRO A 65 -16.42 4.06 10.35
N MET A 66 -15.58 4.49 9.41
CA MET A 66 -15.76 4.28 7.98
C MET A 66 -15.11 2.99 7.47
N GLU A 67 -14.26 2.30 8.23
CA GLU A 67 -13.28 1.34 7.71
C GLU A 67 -13.10 0.13 8.63
N THR A 68 -13.33 -1.06 8.07
CA THR A 68 -13.29 -2.32 8.81
C THR A 68 -12.44 -3.36 8.09
N PHE A 69 -11.53 -3.99 8.83
CA PHE A 69 -10.86 -5.21 8.43
C PHE A 69 -11.59 -6.43 8.98
N LEU A 70 -11.76 -7.44 8.14
CA LEU A 70 -12.26 -8.76 8.51
C LEU A 70 -11.26 -9.80 8.02
N LEU A 71 -10.91 -10.78 8.86
CA LEU A 71 -10.11 -11.92 8.47
C LEU A 71 -10.93 -13.20 8.46
N GLU A 72 -10.91 -13.91 7.34
CA GLU A 72 -11.47 -15.24 7.21
C GLU A 72 -10.32 -16.28 7.18
N PRO A 73 -10.19 -17.13 8.23
CA PRO A 73 -9.15 -18.14 8.26
C PRO A 73 -9.43 -19.29 7.28
N HIS A 74 -8.39 -19.73 6.60
CA HIS A 74 -8.32 -20.99 5.83
C HIS A 74 -7.12 -21.82 6.33
N GLU A 75 -6.97 -23.08 5.88
CA GLU A 75 -5.99 -24.02 6.45
C GLU A 75 -4.55 -23.44 6.51
N ASP A 76 -4.06 -22.87 5.40
CA ASP A 76 -2.69 -22.31 5.29
C ASP A 76 -2.70 -20.85 4.78
N GLU A 77 -3.87 -20.22 4.73
CA GLU A 77 -4.08 -18.89 4.14
C GLU A 77 -5.12 -18.12 4.96
N THR A 78 -5.11 -16.79 4.86
CA THR A 78 -6.15 -15.93 5.41
C THR A 78 -6.70 -15.06 4.30
N THR A 79 -8.02 -15.00 4.15
CA THR A 79 -8.63 -13.96 3.31
C THR A 79 -8.78 -12.70 4.16
N LEU A 80 -8.13 -11.63 3.73
CA LEU A 80 -8.25 -10.30 4.32
C LEU A 80 -9.26 -9.49 3.51
N HIS A 81 -10.27 -8.98 4.19
CA HIS A 81 -11.23 -8.04 3.64
C HIS A 81 -11.00 -6.64 4.21
N LEU A 82 -11.08 -5.63 3.35
CA LEU A 82 -11.28 -4.24 3.74
C LEU A 82 -12.65 -3.82 3.25
N VAL A 83 -13.49 -3.34 4.16
CA VAL A 83 -14.80 -2.77 3.85
C VAL A 83 -14.79 -1.31 4.27
N ARG A 84 -15.18 -0.43 3.34
CA ARG A 84 -15.35 1.00 3.58
C ARG A 84 -16.82 1.37 3.40
N VAL A 85 -17.32 2.28 4.24
CA VAL A 85 -18.69 2.80 4.08
C VAL A 85 -18.85 3.51 2.72
N PRO A 86 -20.07 3.60 2.17
CA PRO A 86 -20.32 4.34 0.94
C PRO A 86 -19.82 5.79 1.01
N ARG A 87 -19.37 6.34 -0.13
CA ARG A 87 -18.85 7.72 -0.22
C ARG A 87 -19.83 8.76 0.31
N GLU A 88 -21.13 8.54 0.12
CA GLU A 88 -22.18 9.45 0.59
C GLU A 88 -22.27 9.50 2.13
N GLN A 89 -21.71 8.51 2.81
CA GLN A 89 -21.64 8.40 4.28
C GLN A 89 -20.28 8.85 4.83
N ALA A 90 -19.33 9.21 3.96
CA ALA A 90 -18.00 9.68 4.35
C ALA A 90 -17.98 11.09 4.96
N GLY A 91 -19.12 11.81 4.93
CA GLY A 91 -19.22 13.15 5.51
C GLY A 91 -18.20 14.12 4.92
N GLU A 92 -17.40 14.74 5.78
CA GLU A 92 -16.33 15.67 5.37
C GLU A 92 -15.18 15.00 4.60
N TRP A 93 -15.04 13.67 4.71
CA TRP A 93 -14.00 12.88 4.02
C TRP A 93 -14.40 12.45 2.61
N ALA A 94 -15.60 12.82 2.14
CA ALA A 94 -16.10 12.43 0.82
C ALA A 94 -15.22 12.92 -0.35
N ASP A 95 -14.54 14.06 -0.19
CA ASP A 95 -13.63 14.60 -1.21
C ASP A 95 -12.29 13.85 -1.26
N HIS A 96 -11.89 13.22 -0.15
CA HIS A 96 -10.65 12.44 -0.03
C HIS A 96 -10.86 10.93 -0.21
N TYR A 97 -12.11 10.50 -0.43
CA TYR A 97 -12.48 9.08 -0.44
C TYR A 97 -11.64 8.23 -1.40
N ASP A 98 -11.35 8.78 -2.59
CA ASP A 98 -10.59 8.09 -3.63
C ASP A 98 -9.09 8.02 -3.30
N ASP A 99 -8.52 9.06 -2.68
CA ASP A 99 -7.13 9.05 -2.21
C ASP A 99 -6.95 8.04 -1.07
N ILE A 100 -7.88 8.03 -0.12
CA ILE A 100 -7.84 7.08 1.00
C ILE A 100 -8.01 5.65 0.48
N THR A 101 -8.89 5.42 -0.51
CA THR A 101 -8.99 4.09 -1.16
C THR A 101 -7.67 3.67 -1.78
N LEU A 102 -7.01 4.55 -2.53
CA LEU A 102 -5.71 4.25 -3.15
C LEU A 102 -4.63 3.95 -2.11
N GLY A 103 -4.57 4.73 -1.03
CA GLY A 103 -3.67 4.49 0.09
C GLY A 103 -3.88 3.10 0.68
N TRP A 104 -5.13 2.76 1.03
CA TRP A 104 -5.45 1.44 1.57
C TRP A 104 -5.07 0.29 0.65
N VAL A 105 -5.48 0.33 -0.61
CA VAL A 105 -5.15 -0.74 -1.58
C VAL A 105 -3.64 -0.91 -1.69
N SER A 106 -2.89 0.20 -1.72
CA SER A 106 -1.42 0.19 -1.75
C SER A 106 -0.82 -0.46 -0.50
N PHE A 107 -1.27 -0.05 0.68
CA PHE A 107 -0.76 -0.57 1.96
C PHE A 107 -1.10 -2.05 2.14
N LEU A 108 -2.26 -2.52 1.68
CA LEU A 108 -2.61 -3.93 1.78
C LEU A 108 -1.78 -4.82 0.85
N HIS A 109 -1.37 -4.33 -0.33
CA HIS A 109 -0.37 -5.04 -1.14
C HIS A 109 0.99 -5.11 -0.44
N GLN A 110 1.40 -4.05 0.27
CA GLN A 110 2.61 -4.08 1.10
C GLN A 110 2.49 -5.07 2.26
N LEU A 111 1.33 -5.15 2.94
CA LEU A 111 1.05 -6.11 4.00
C LEU A 111 1.21 -7.54 3.50
N ARG A 112 0.53 -7.85 2.38
CA ARG A 112 0.63 -9.16 1.75
C ARG A 112 2.09 -9.51 1.44
N PHE A 113 2.82 -8.58 0.84
CA PHE A 113 4.21 -8.80 0.48
C PHE A 113 5.10 -9.05 1.70
N ALA A 114 4.96 -8.22 2.74
CA ALA A 114 5.71 -8.35 3.98
C ALA A 114 5.48 -9.72 4.64
N LEU A 115 4.22 -10.14 4.75
CA LEU A 115 3.86 -11.39 5.42
C LEU A 115 4.25 -12.65 4.64
N GLU A 116 4.16 -12.61 3.32
CA GLU A 116 4.45 -13.76 2.47
C GLU A 116 5.94 -13.92 2.15
N SER A 117 6.70 -12.82 2.06
CA SER A 117 8.10 -12.85 1.59
C SER A 117 9.12 -12.45 2.64
N HIS A 118 8.75 -11.59 3.60
CA HIS A 118 9.67 -10.92 4.53
C HIS A 118 9.18 -10.92 5.99
N PRO A 119 8.76 -12.09 6.52
CA PRO A 119 8.08 -12.12 7.81
C PRO A 119 9.00 -11.67 8.94
N GLY A 120 8.66 -10.54 9.56
CA GLY A 120 9.37 -9.99 10.70
C GLY A 120 10.63 -9.18 10.36
N GLU A 121 10.91 -8.96 9.08
CA GLU A 121 12.04 -8.13 8.63
C GLU A 121 11.67 -6.65 8.63
N GLU A 122 12.65 -5.80 8.94
CA GLU A 122 12.50 -4.35 8.87
C GLU A 122 12.58 -3.87 7.41
N ARG A 123 11.75 -2.88 7.07
CA ARG A 123 11.69 -2.33 5.71
C ARG A 123 12.37 -0.97 5.60
N ARG A 124 12.75 -0.63 4.37
CA ARG A 124 13.05 0.74 3.94
C ARG A 124 12.22 1.07 2.71
N THR A 125 11.74 2.31 2.61
CA THR A 125 10.88 2.73 1.50
C THR A 125 11.34 4.01 0.84
N LEU A 126 11.03 4.16 -0.44
CA LEU A 126 11.12 5.42 -1.17
C LEU A 126 9.73 5.75 -1.70
N PHE A 127 9.24 6.94 -1.41
CA PHE A 127 7.95 7.43 -1.92
C PHE A 127 8.16 8.61 -2.86
N TRP A 128 7.60 8.51 -4.06
CA TRP A 128 7.55 9.60 -5.04
C TRP A 128 6.12 9.97 -5.40
N GLN A 129 5.94 11.24 -5.74
CA GLN A 129 4.73 11.77 -6.35
C GLN A 129 5.07 12.44 -7.69
N GLY A 130 4.35 12.05 -8.74
CA GLY A 130 4.45 12.62 -10.08
C GLY A 130 3.13 13.31 -10.47
N ALA A 131 3.24 14.43 -11.17
CA ALA A 131 2.11 15.08 -11.83
C ALA A 131 1.97 14.55 -13.26
N GLY A 132 0.77 14.18 -13.71
CA GLY A 132 0.53 13.68 -15.07
C GLY A 132 -0.25 12.36 -15.12
N GLU A 133 -0.70 11.98 -16.33
CA GLU A 133 -1.50 10.78 -16.60
C GLU A 133 -0.80 9.53 -16.04
N PRO A 134 -1.53 8.66 -15.32
CA PRO A 134 -0.87 7.57 -14.63
C PRO A 134 -0.60 6.37 -15.54
N GLY A 135 0.47 5.65 -15.23
CA GLY A 135 0.71 4.29 -15.74
C GLY A 135 1.28 4.24 -17.15
N ASP A 136 0.73 4.97 -18.12
CA ASP A 136 1.19 4.89 -19.51
C ASP A 136 2.62 5.40 -19.67
N ASP A 137 2.99 6.51 -19.02
CA ASP A 137 4.35 7.06 -19.11
C ASP A 137 5.37 6.26 -18.29
N LEU A 138 5.03 5.76 -17.10
CA LEU A 138 5.94 4.94 -16.28
C LEU A 138 6.17 3.54 -16.85
N MET A 139 5.12 2.93 -17.42
CA MET A 139 5.23 1.66 -18.12
C MET A 139 5.90 1.82 -19.50
N ALA A 140 5.84 3.03 -20.10
CA ALA A 140 6.54 3.38 -21.33
C ALA A 140 7.95 3.96 -21.14
N ALA A 141 8.30 4.49 -19.97
CA ALA A 141 9.56 5.21 -19.66
C ALA A 141 10.83 4.33 -19.69
N GLY A 142 10.71 3.06 -20.07
CA GLY A 142 11.81 2.12 -20.23
C GLY A 142 11.69 0.93 -19.29
N ALA A 143 12.62 -0.02 -19.43
CA ALA A 143 12.65 -1.21 -18.59
C ALA A 143 12.85 -0.83 -17.11
N LEU A 144 12.06 -1.44 -16.22
CA LEU A 144 12.24 -1.31 -14.78
C LEU A 144 13.72 -1.52 -14.39
N PRO A 145 14.25 -0.77 -13.40
CA PRO A 145 15.61 -0.96 -12.89
C PRO A 145 15.91 -2.36 -12.33
N ALA A 146 14.89 -3.20 -12.18
CA ALA A 146 14.95 -4.57 -11.71
C ALA A 146 13.93 -5.44 -12.47
N PRO A 147 14.18 -6.76 -12.61
CA PRO A 147 13.21 -7.66 -13.22
C PRO A 147 11.95 -7.81 -12.35
N ALA A 148 10.77 -7.69 -12.95
CA ALA A 148 9.52 -8.05 -12.29
C ALA A 148 9.36 -9.57 -12.23
N LEU A 149 9.20 -10.12 -11.03
CA LEU A 149 8.99 -11.54 -10.75
C LEU A 149 7.50 -11.88 -10.58
N GLY A 150 6.68 -10.87 -10.26
CA GLY A 150 5.24 -11.00 -10.07
C GLY A 150 4.56 -9.63 -10.13
N ARG A 151 3.25 -9.64 -10.33
CA ARG A 151 2.41 -8.44 -10.40
C ARG A 151 1.04 -8.73 -9.79
N TRP A 152 0.57 -7.84 -8.92
CA TRP A 152 -0.82 -7.78 -8.48
C TRP A 152 -1.43 -6.47 -8.95
N VAL A 153 -2.66 -6.54 -9.46
CA VAL A 153 -3.38 -5.38 -9.98
C VAL A 153 -4.71 -5.26 -9.26
N THR A 154 -5.04 -4.06 -8.83
CA THR A 154 -6.36 -3.74 -8.27
C THR A 154 -6.91 -2.53 -9.00
N GLU A 155 -8.01 -2.75 -9.73
CA GLU A 155 -8.77 -1.69 -10.40
C GLU A 155 -10.15 -1.58 -9.77
N THR A 156 -10.59 -0.34 -9.53
CA THR A 156 -11.92 -0.06 -8.99
C THR A 156 -12.85 0.45 -10.09
N PRO A 157 -14.19 0.30 -9.95
CA PRO A 157 -15.15 0.91 -10.86
C PRO A 157 -15.01 2.43 -10.98
N ALA A 158 -14.45 3.10 -9.97
CA ALA A 158 -14.18 4.53 -9.96
C ALA A 158 -12.91 4.93 -10.74
N GLY A 159 -12.24 3.97 -11.41
CA GLY A 159 -11.05 4.25 -12.22
C GLY A 159 -9.76 4.42 -11.41
N LEU A 160 -9.76 4.03 -10.13
CA LEU A 160 -8.54 3.91 -9.33
C LEU A 160 -7.80 2.64 -9.72
N CYS A 161 -6.49 2.72 -9.93
CA CYS A 161 -5.65 1.59 -10.28
C CYS A 161 -4.40 1.54 -9.39
N VAL A 162 -4.13 0.35 -8.83
CA VAL A 162 -2.91 0.04 -8.09
C VAL A 162 -2.23 -1.17 -8.71
N ASP A 163 -0.97 -0.98 -9.09
CA ASP A 163 -0.07 -1.99 -9.63
C ASP A 163 1.06 -2.28 -8.65
N ALA A 164 1.07 -3.47 -8.07
CA ALA A 164 2.09 -3.92 -7.13
C ALA A 164 3.01 -4.95 -7.80
N LEU A 165 4.25 -4.57 -8.06
CA LEU A 165 5.26 -5.34 -8.79
C LEU A 165 6.29 -5.91 -7.82
N VAL A 166 6.42 -7.24 -7.76
CA VAL A 166 7.48 -7.91 -7.01
C VAL A 166 8.75 -7.89 -7.85
N LEU A 167 9.85 -7.39 -7.29
CA LEU A 167 11.09 -7.08 -8.00
C LEU A 167 12.25 -7.97 -7.56
N GLY A 168 12.95 -8.59 -8.52
CA GLY A 168 14.16 -9.36 -8.27
C GLY A 168 15.41 -8.49 -8.06
N GLY A 169 16.45 -9.03 -7.40
CA GLY A 169 17.76 -8.37 -7.28
C GLY A 169 17.87 -7.27 -6.21
N LEU A 170 16.79 -7.02 -5.46
CA LEU A 170 16.69 -6.10 -4.32
C LEU A 170 16.42 -6.82 -3.00
N GLY A 171 16.82 -8.09 -2.88
CA GLY A 171 16.36 -8.96 -1.80
C GLY A 171 14.89 -9.36 -1.92
N SER A 172 14.28 -9.25 -3.11
CA SER A 172 12.82 -9.24 -3.31
C SER A 172 12.21 -7.93 -2.80
N GLY A 173 12.11 -6.93 -3.67
CA GLY A 173 11.46 -5.64 -3.35
C GLY A 173 10.03 -5.60 -3.89
N LEU A 174 9.25 -4.59 -3.47
CA LEU A 174 7.92 -4.32 -4.01
C LEU A 174 7.87 -2.89 -4.52
N LEU A 175 7.42 -2.68 -5.75
CA LEU A 175 7.07 -1.36 -6.27
C LEU A 175 5.55 -1.30 -6.39
N VAL A 176 4.93 -0.37 -5.66
CA VAL A 176 3.50 -0.05 -5.78
C VAL A 176 3.35 1.24 -6.57
N LEU A 177 2.64 1.17 -7.69
CA LEU A 177 2.23 2.30 -8.50
C LEU A 177 0.74 2.53 -8.30
N ALA A 178 0.36 3.66 -7.73
CA ALA A 178 -1.03 4.02 -7.45
C ALA A 178 -1.46 5.23 -8.27
N SER A 179 -2.70 5.20 -8.74
CA SER A 179 -3.16 6.15 -9.75
C SER A 179 -4.67 6.36 -9.84
N LYS A 180 -5.06 7.55 -10.28
CA LYS A 180 -6.44 7.90 -10.64
C LYS A 180 -6.55 8.19 -12.13
N ARG A 181 -7.50 7.58 -12.83
CA ARG A 181 -7.86 8.03 -14.19
C ARG A 181 -8.44 9.45 -14.14
N ALA A 182 -8.14 10.24 -15.16
CA ALA A 182 -8.26 11.70 -15.21
C ALA A 182 -9.64 12.35 -14.96
N GLU A 183 -10.70 11.58 -14.73
CA GLU A 183 -12.07 12.11 -14.62
C GLU A 183 -12.35 12.91 -13.33
N SER A 184 -11.51 12.80 -12.28
CA SER A 184 -11.86 13.27 -10.92
C SER A 184 -10.89 14.22 -10.20
N GLY A 185 -9.88 14.81 -10.85
CA GLY A 185 -9.03 15.79 -10.15
C GLY A 185 -7.68 16.15 -10.76
N GLY A 186 -7.49 15.85 -12.05
CA GLY A 186 -6.17 15.90 -12.67
C GLY A 186 -5.36 14.65 -12.30
N PRO A 187 -4.55 14.12 -13.22
CA PRO A 187 -3.90 12.85 -13.01
C PRO A 187 -2.67 12.99 -12.10
N SER A 188 -2.54 12.06 -11.15
CA SER A 188 -1.38 11.91 -10.28
C SER A 188 -0.93 10.46 -10.25
N CYS A 189 0.37 10.26 -10.21
CA CYS A 189 0.98 8.96 -9.96
C CYS A 189 1.74 9.01 -8.64
N GLN A 190 1.49 8.02 -7.79
CA GLN A 190 2.28 7.76 -6.60
C GLN A 190 3.07 6.47 -6.81
N ALA A 191 4.34 6.47 -6.45
CA ALA A 191 5.19 5.30 -6.49
C ALA A 191 5.80 5.06 -5.11
N THR A 192 5.58 3.88 -4.55
CA THR A 192 6.24 3.43 -3.31
C THR A 192 7.11 2.22 -3.63
N LEU A 193 8.43 2.35 -3.48
CA LEU A 193 9.35 1.23 -3.51
C LEU A 193 9.66 0.78 -2.09
N THR A 194 9.42 -0.49 -1.79
CA THR A 194 9.67 -1.10 -0.49
C THR A 194 10.73 -2.20 -0.62
N THR A 195 11.74 -2.17 0.24
CA THR A 195 12.84 -3.14 0.28
C THR A 195 13.08 -3.64 1.70
N TYR A 196 13.73 -4.80 1.81
CA TYR A 196 14.04 -5.45 3.08
C TYR A 196 15.50 -5.90 3.09
N GLY A 197 16.13 -5.84 4.27
CA GLY A 197 17.46 -6.41 4.50
C GLY A 197 18.63 -5.78 3.73
N LEU A 198 18.45 -4.58 3.13
CA LEU A 198 19.53 -3.88 2.43
C LEU A 198 20.43 -3.11 3.41
N ASP A 199 21.75 -3.22 3.20
CA ASP A 199 22.72 -2.34 3.86
C ASP A 199 22.68 -0.91 3.28
N ASP A 200 23.40 0.01 3.91
CA ASP A 200 23.36 1.44 3.55
C ASP A 200 23.95 1.72 2.17
N ASP A 201 25.01 1.01 1.78
CA ASP A 201 25.64 1.17 0.46
C ASP A 201 24.67 0.72 -0.64
N ARG A 202 24.06 -0.46 -0.46
CA ARG A 202 23.08 -0.98 -1.41
C ARG A 202 21.80 -0.14 -1.44
N TRP A 203 21.36 0.38 -0.30
CA TRP A 203 20.24 1.30 -0.24
C TRP A 203 20.51 2.59 -1.02
N ALA A 204 21.69 3.18 -0.88
CA ALA A 204 22.07 4.39 -1.61
C ALA A 204 22.09 4.16 -3.12
N GLU A 205 22.57 2.99 -3.58
CA GLU A 205 22.51 2.59 -5.00
C GLU A 205 21.07 2.47 -5.49
N VAL A 206 20.19 1.84 -4.70
CA VAL A 206 18.76 1.69 -5.01
C VAL A 206 18.12 3.08 -5.10
N ARG A 207 18.30 3.93 -4.10
CA ARG A 207 17.79 5.30 -4.09
C ARG A 207 18.17 6.05 -5.36
N ALA A 208 19.46 6.05 -5.72
CA ALA A 208 19.93 6.77 -6.89
C ALA A 208 19.30 6.25 -8.18
N LYS A 209 19.35 4.93 -8.39
CA LYS A 209 18.88 4.29 -9.63
C LYS A 209 17.36 4.44 -9.82
N TRP A 210 16.60 4.26 -8.76
CA TRP A 210 15.13 4.35 -8.82
C TRP A 210 14.64 5.79 -8.89
N THR A 211 15.35 6.74 -8.28
CA THR A 211 15.06 8.17 -8.44
C THR A 211 15.29 8.62 -9.88
N GLU A 212 16.41 8.19 -10.50
CA GLU A 212 16.69 8.49 -11.92
C GLU A 212 15.60 7.91 -12.84
N TRP A 213 15.19 6.66 -12.60
CA TRP A 213 14.11 6.03 -13.35
C TRP A 213 12.77 6.75 -13.17
N PHE A 214 12.38 7.12 -11.96
CA PHE A 214 11.11 7.85 -11.75
C PHE A 214 11.14 9.21 -12.47
N ARG A 215 12.28 9.90 -12.43
CA ARG A 215 12.47 11.20 -13.09
C ARG A 215 12.55 11.12 -14.62
N SER A 216 12.84 9.96 -15.20
CA SER A 216 12.76 9.82 -16.66
C SER A 216 11.32 9.94 -17.16
N ALA A 217 10.35 9.51 -16.35
CA ALA A 217 8.91 9.69 -16.59
C ALA A 217 8.40 11.05 -16.08
N TYR A 218 8.90 11.50 -14.91
CA TYR A 218 8.47 12.75 -14.27
C TYR A 218 9.68 13.66 -13.96
N PRO A 219 10.20 14.41 -14.95
CA PRO A 219 11.44 15.19 -14.79
C PRO A 219 11.39 16.22 -13.66
N ASP A 220 10.21 16.77 -13.37
CA ASP A 220 9.99 17.78 -12.34
C ASP A 220 9.67 17.19 -10.94
N ALA A 221 9.70 15.86 -10.80
CA ALA A 221 9.45 15.21 -9.52
C ALA A 221 10.50 15.54 -8.46
N ALA A 222 10.03 15.82 -7.25
CA ALA A 222 10.88 16.02 -6.08
C ALA A 222 11.72 14.76 -5.75
N ASP A 223 12.71 14.93 -4.87
CA ASP A 223 13.40 13.77 -4.28
C ASP A 223 12.41 12.91 -3.49
N PRO A 224 12.63 11.58 -3.39
CA PRO A 224 11.74 10.72 -2.64
C PRO A 224 11.74 11.05 -1.15
N VAL A 225 10.60 10.78 -0.52
CA VAL A 225 10.48 10.72 0.95
C VAL A 225 11.00 9.37 1.45
N GLU A 226 11.75 9.40 2.56
CA GLU A 226 12.44 8.28 3.22
C GLU A 226 12.27 8.29 4.74
#